data_AF-A0A517NH57-F1
#
_entry.id   AF-A0A517NH57-F1
#
_cell.length_a   1.000
_cell.length_b   1.000
_cell.length_c   1.000
_cell.angle_alpha   90.00
_cell.angle_beta   90.00
_cell.angle_gamma   90.00
#
_symmetry.space_group_name_H-M   'P 1'
#
loop_
_entity.id
_entity.type
_entity.pdbx_description
1 polymer ?
#
loop_
_entity_poly.entity_id
_entity_poly.type
_entity_poly.pdbx_seq_one_letter_code
_entity_poly.pdbx_strand_id
1 'polypeptide(L)'
;MRSAVKTVRHLSPIVARSPRFCTPGRGRPGWAWLVVWVVFLVVGCGSPEPDSDATGDPQASVDAKPASYASQSPEELLASTFARYRAASSYRDNGRVTMTYLDGDSETTRVAPMRLWLDRNELYLETYDVRLTSDADGLTAWVADPLSNHFDSQVLKSKPLSGRPTVAGLIADPILVGRVAAGLAGPPPQLEWLFSDSPMKTLFRDTNHFQYGPTRIVDGRHCPSVVVEADAQRFEFWIDPPTSTIRRVQLPSIVAPLIPGAQPQPIALTIDLVGATFNAPDRAPQIERLPQAPKLVSRFVPLPPPRPARILGTQVRPIRAHSVGRQLTLSSRGIDRPLTALVRLTADQSTAGAVAAAQLWANQMAGEMAKKIRIAVLVDADVPDAVAGQWSLPQFIDARGEIARTLEMDPGAIVLVDDRGFVMWVEPNFSIATLPTLGGVVSDLQSGVDVPERLRKQWSEQVAMYDRECAKAAIRRN
;
A
#
# COMPACT_ATOMS: atom_id res chain seq x y z
N MET A 1 -32.52 -44.47 25.05
CA MET A 1 -33.39 -43.27 24.93
C MET A 1 -32.68 -42.29 24.00
N ARG A 2 -33.01 -42.31 22.70
CA ARG A 2 -33.83 -41.28 21.98
C ARG A 2 -33.34 -39.85 22.26
N SER A 3 -32.57 -39.24 21.38
CA SER A 3 -32.93 -38.57 20.11
C SER A 3 -33.17 -37.08 20.32
N ALA A 4 -32.38 -36.23 19.64
CA ALA A 4 -32.90 -35.21 18.70
C ALA A 4 -31.74 -34.35 18.15
N VAL A 5 -31.27 -34.73 16.97
CA VAL A 5 -30.55 -33.84 16.04
C VAL A 5 -31.62 -33.08 15.25
N LYS A 6 -31.51 -31.75 15.15
CA LYS A 6 -32.38 -30.94 14.29
C LYS A 6 -31.55 -30.24 13.22
N THR A 7 -31.77 -30.72 12.00
CA THR A 7 -31.32 -30.25 10.69
C THR A 7 -31.85 -28.85 10.39
N VAL A 8 -31.02 -27.98 9.80
CA VAL A 8 -31.49 -26.78 9.08
C VAL A 8 -30.95 -26.81 7.66
N ARG A 9 -31.86 -26.57 6.72
CA ARG A 9 -31.78 -26.79 5.28
C ARG A 9 -30.98 -25.69 4.58
N HIS A 10 -30.20 -26.11 3.59
CA HIS A 10 -29.68 -25.27 2.52
C HIS A 10 -30.82 -24.71 1.66
N LEU A 11 -30.76 -23.41 1.37
CA LEU A 11 -31.48 -22.77 0.27
C LEU A 11 -30.44 -22.28 -0.75
N SER A 12 -30.57 -22.80 -1.96
CA SER A 12 -29.79 -22.41 -3.13
C SER A 12 -30.13 -20.98 -3.58
N PRO A 13 -29.17 -20.22 -4.13
CA PRO A 13 -29.45 -18.93 -4.73
C PRO A 13 -30.13 -19.10 -6.10
N ILE A 14 -31.15 -18.28 -6.30
CA ILE A 14 -31.88 -18.09 -7.55
C ILE A 14 -30.97 -17.37 -8.55
N VAL A 15 -30.82 -17.98 -9.72
CA VAL A 15 -30.16 -17.44 -10.91
C VAL A 15 -30.99 -16.27 -11.46
N ALA A 16 -30.47 -15.05 -11.38
CA ALA A 16 -30.99 -13.91 -12.12
C ALA A 16 -30.13 -13.66 -13.37
N ARG A 17 -30.73 -13.84 -14.54
CA ARG A 17 -30.16 -13.57 -15.85
C ARG A 17 -29.91 -12.08 -16.05
N SER A 18 -28.67 -11.71 -16.39
CA SER A 18 -28.31 -10.38 -16.89
C SER A 18 -28.89 -10.15 -18.29
N PRO A 19 -29.54 -8.99 -18.57
CA PRO A 19 -29.89 -8.61 -19.93
C PRO A 19 -28.64 -8.11 -20.68
N ARG A 20 -28.50 -8.55 -21.94
CA ARG A 20 -27.58 -8.00 -22.93
C ARG A 20 -28.10 -6.64 -23.38
N PHE A 21 -27.31 -5.58 -23.28
CA PHE A 21 -27.45 -4.35 -24.08
C PHE A 21 -26.04 -3.75 -24.22
N CYS A 22 -25.46 -3.79 -25.43
CA CYS A 22 -25.58 -2.81 -26.51
C CYS A 22 -24.66 -1.60 -26.31
N THR A 23 -23.55 -1.61 -27.06
CA THR A 23 -22.79 -0.43 -27.46
C THR A 23 -23.70 0.62 -28.12
N PRO A 24 -23.51 1.90 -27.80
CA PRO A 24 -23.06 2.87 -28.80
C PRO A 24 -22.04 3.85 -28.16
N GLY A 25 -21.28 4.69 -28.84
CA GLY A 25 -21.26 5.14 -30.21
C GLY A 25 -20.29 6.33 -30.21
N ARG A 26 -19.42 6.39 -31.22
CA ARG A 26 -18.42 7.45 -31.41
C ARG A 26 -19.09 8.82 -31.50
N GLY A 27 -18.50 9.80 -30.82
CA GLY A 27 -18.81 11.22 -31.01
C GLY A 27 -17.65 12.10 -30.58
N ARG A 28 -16.78 12.46 -31.52
CA ARG A 28 -15.93 13.68 -31.48
C ARG A 28 -16.75 14.83 -32.09
N PRO A 29 -16.56 16.09 -31.66
CA PRO A 29 -15.55 16.95 -32.31
C PRO A 29 -14.82 17.86 -31.29
N GLY A 30 -13.54 18.16 -31.50
CA GLY A 30 -13.06 19.24 -32.37
C GLY A 30 -11.97 20.00 -31.62
N TRP A 31 -11.43 21.08 -32.18
CA TRP A 31 -10.27 21.87 -31.73
C TRP A 31 -8.94 21.47 -32.37
N ALA A 32 -8.72 22.17 -33.48
CA ALA A 32 -7.55 22.19 -34.34
C ALA A 32 -6.36 22.88 -33.65
N TRP A 33 -5.15 22.38 -33.87
CA TRP A 33 -3.96 23.22 -33.94
C TRP A 33 -3.07 22.78 -35.10
N LEU A 34 -2.50 23.81 -35.72
CA LEU A 34 -1.77 23.85 -36.97
C LEU A 34 -0.55 22.92 -37.02
N VAL A 35 -0.39 22.29 -38.18
CA VAL A 35 0.80 21.60 -38.66
C VAL A 35 1.76 22.62 -39.27
N VAL A 36 3.04 22.57 -38.90
CA VAL A 36 4.14 23.11 -39.70
C VAL A 36 4.94 21.92 -40.24
N TRP A 37 4.98 21.83 -41.57
CA TRP A 37 5.69 20.85 -42.36
C TRP A 37 7.19 21.16 -42.42
N VAL A 38 8.04 20.14 -42.23
CA VAL A 38 9.36 20.09 -42.85
C VAL A 38 9.53 18.70 -43.48
N VAL A 39 9.69 18.72 -44.79
CA VAL A 39 9.96 17.59 -45.69
C VAL A 39 11.46 17.28 -45.63
N PHE A 40 11.82 16.02 -45.41
CA PHE A 40 13.06 15.45 -45.97
C PHE A 40 12.77 14.07 -46.54
N LEU A 41 12.92 13.99 -47.86
CA LEU A 41 12.94 12.79 -48.68
C LEU A 41 14.30 12.10 -48.51
N VAL A 42 14.30 10.81 -48.17
CA VAL A 42 15.36 9.89 -48.64
C VAL A 42 14.68 8.62 -49.17
N VAL A 43 14.89 8.44 -50.47
CA VAL A 43 14.60 7.26 -51.28
C VAL A 43 15.66 6.20 -51.01
N GLY A 44 15.27 4.93 -50.83
CA GLY A 44 16.20 3.81 -50.74
C GLY A 44 15.50 2.47 -50.92
N CYS A 45 15.59 1.93 -52.13
CA CYS A 45 14.99 0.69 -52.64
C CYS A 45 15.57 -0.61 -52.04
N GLY A 46 14.77 -1.68 -52.07
CA GLY A 46 15.26 -3.01 -52.50
C GLY A 46 14.96 -4.21 -51.59
N SER A 47 13.94 -4.99 -51.93
CA SER A 47 13.53 -6.30 -51.37
C SER A 47 14.60 -7.42 -51.57
N PRO A 48 14.48 -8.60 -50.91
CA PRO A 48 13.51 -9.62 -51.34
C PRO A 48 12.79 -10.40 -50.22
N GLU A 49 11.58 -10.85 -50.56
CA GLU A 49 10.83 -11.94 -49.91
C GLU A 49 11.61 -13.26 -49.93
N PRO A 50 11.33 -14.14 -48.97
CA PRO A 50 10.95 -15.48 -49.37
C PRO A 50 9.61 -15.91 -48.76
N ASP A 51 8.71 -16.33 -49.64
CA ASP A 51 7.66 -17.29 -49.32
C ASP A 51 8.28 -18.57 -48.76
N SER A 52 7.74 -19.06 -47.65
CA SER A 52 7.60 -20.50 -47.37
C SER A 52 6.60 -20.71 -46.24
N ASP A 53 5.42 -21.14 -46.66
CA ASP A 53 4.44 -21.85 -45.85
C ASP A 53 5.10 -22.97 -45.04
N ALA A 54 4.91 -22.93 -43.73
CA ALA A 54 4.91 -24.12 -42.88
C ALA A 54 4.04 -23.85 -41.65
N THR A 55 2.76 -24.17 -41.80
CA THR A 55 1.80 -24.40 -40.72
C THR A 55 2.37 -25.49 -39.80
N GLY A 56 2.98 -25.09 -38.70
CA GLY A 56 3.46 -25.96 -37.64
C GLY A 56 3.16 -25.33 -36.30
N ASP A 57 2.19 -25.90 -35.58
CA ASP A 57 1.93 -25.66 -34.17
C ASP A 57 3.25 -25.63 -33.38
N PRO A 58 3.56 -24.59 -32.59
CA PRO A 58 4.57 -24.69 -31.54
C PRO A 58 3.95 -25.41 -30.33
N GLN A 59 3.58 -26.68 -30.52
CA GLN A 59 3.24 -27.59 -29.43
C GLN A 59 4.50 -28.32 -28.98
N ALA A 60 4.72 -28.30 -27.66
CA ALA A 60 5.76 -28.98 -26.91
C ALA A 60 7.19 -28.43 -27.10
N SER A 61 7.49 -27.37 -26.34
CA SER A 61 8.80 -27.22 -25.73
C SER A 61 9.14 -28.48 -24.94
N VAL A 62 9.86 -29.40 -25.58
CA VAL A 62 10.44 -30.59 -24.96
C VAL A 62 11.35 -30.12 -23.83
N ASP A 63 11.06 -30.58 -22.62
CA ASP A 63 11.88 -30.48 -21.41
C ASP A 63 13.26 -31.15 -21.62
N ALA A 64 14.11 -30.53 -22.42
CA ALA A 64 15.51 -30.92 -22.52
C ALA A 64 16.21 -30.46 -21.24
N LYS A 65 16.20 -31.31 -20.20
CA LYS A 65 17.00 -31.13 -18.99
C LYS A 65 18.46 -30.88 -19.40
N PRO A 66 19.07 -29.72 -19.10
CA PRO A 66 20.48 -29.52 -19.36
C PRO A 66 21.30 -30.57 -18.61
N ALA A 67 22.13 -31.32 -19.35
CA ALA A 67 22.84 -32.51 -18.87
C ALA A 67 23.75 -32.29 -17.65
N SER A 68 24.12 -31.04 -17.33
CA SER A 68 24.98 -30.72 -16.19
C SER A 68 24.28 -30.70 -14.82
N TYR A 69 22.94 -30.80 -14.76
CA TYR A 69 22.17 -30.82 -13.49
C TYR A 69 21.40 -32.10 -13.25
N ALA A 70 21.49 -33.07 -14.17
CA ALA A 70 20.74 -34.32 -14.07
C ALA A 70 21.11 -35.16 -12.83
N SER A 71 22.20 -34.84 -12.13
CA SER A 71 22.67 -35.56 -10.94
C SER A 71 22.38 -34.88 -9.60
N GLN A 72 22.00 -33.59 -9.57
CA GLN A 72 21.77 -32.87 -8.32
C GLN A 72 20.27 -32.81 -8.00
N SER A 73 19.91 -33.04 -6.74
CA SER A 73 18.51 -32.89 -6.30
C SER A 73 18.10 -31.40 -6.29
N PRO A 74 16.81 -31.06 -6.46
CA PRO A 74 16.35 -29.66 -6.40
C PRO A 74 16.64 -29.01 -5.03
N GLU A 75 16.56 -29.80 -3.95
CA GLU A 75 16.93 -29.38 -2.59
C GLU A 75 18.42 -29.03 -2.51
N GLU A 76 19.30 -29.92 -3.00
CA GLU A 76 20.75 -29.69 -3.04
C GLU A 76 21.12 -28.45 -3.87
N LEU A 77 20.44 -28.23 -5.00
CA LEU A 77 20.66 -27.05 -5.84
C LEU A 77 20.31 -25.76 -5.09
N LEU A 78 19.16 -25.72 -4.41
CA LEU A 78 18.76 -24.55 -3.64
C LEU A 78 19.66 -24.33 -2.41
N ALA A 79 20.03 -25.40 -1.70
CA ALA A 79 20.92 -25.34 -0.55
C ALA A 79 22.32 -24.83 -0.93
N SER A 80 22.90 -25.36 -2.01
CA SER A 80 24.20 -24.90 -2.53
C SER A 80 24.16 -23.47 -3.04
N THR A 81 23.03 -23.04 -3.63
CA THR A 81 22.77 -21.65 -4.00
C THR A 81 22.81 -20.73 -2.78
N PHE A 82 22.05 -21.02 -1.71
CA PHE A 82 22.09 -20.20 -0.49
C PHE A 82 23.45 -20.23 0.20
N ALA A 83 24.15 -21.36 0.18
CA ALA A 83 25.52 -21.44 0.70
C ALA A 83 26.46 -20.48 -0.06
N ARG A 84 26.28 -20.32 -1.38
CA ARG A 84 27.05 -19.35 -2.18
C ARG A 84 26.75 -17.90 -1.80
N TYR A 85 25.48 -17.54 -1.56
CA TYR A 85 25.12 -16.21 -1.04
C TYR A 85 25.80 -15.92 0.30
N ARG A 86 25.72 -16.86 1.24
CA ARG A 86 26.34 -16.73 2.57
C ARG A 86 27.86 -16.59 2.49
N ALA A 87 28.51 -17.30 1.58
CA ALA A 87 29.95 -17.24 1.39
C ALA A 87 30.42 -15.99 0.59
N ALA A 88 29.52 -15.31 -0.11
CA ALA A 88 29.88 -14.18 -0.95
C ALA A 88 30.45 -13.02 -0.13
N SER A 89 31.54 -12.44 -0.62
CA SER A 89 32.07 -11.15 -0.16
C SER A 89 31.48 -9.98 -0.93
N SER A 90 30.97 -10.21 -2.13
CA SER A 90 30.33 -9.19 -2.97
C SER A 90 29.05 -9.73 -3.56
N TYR A 91 28.03 -8.88 -3.62
CA TYR A 91 26.78 -9.20 -4.28
C TYR A 91 26.11 -7.90 -4.72
N ARG A 92 25.48 -7.90 -5.89
CA ARG A 92 24.64 -6.79 -6.31
C ARG A 92 23.50 -7.27 -7.18
N ASP A 93 22.39 -6.55 -7.11
CA ASP A 93 21.25 -6.66 -8.01
C ASP A 93 20.65 -5.26 -8.25
N ASN A 94 19.65 -5.18 -9.13
CA ASN A 94 18.73 -4.05 -9.23
C ASN A 94 17.31 -4.57 -8.99
N GLY A 95 17.10 -5.17 -7.82
CA GLY A 95 15.91 -5.91 -7.50
C GLY A 95 14.64 -5.06 -7.45
N ARG A 96 13.51 -5.68 -7.75
CA ARG A 96 12.17 -5.09 -7.67
C ARG A 96 11.14 -6.12 -7.24
N VAL A 97 10.16 -5.67 -6.49
CA VAL A 97 8.98 -6.46 -6.13
C VAL A 97 7.83 -6.05 -7.04
N THR A 98 7.14 -7.03 -7.57
CA THR A 98 5.92 -6.88 -8.37
C THR A 98 4.76 -7.54 -7.64
N MET A 99 3.70 -6.77 -7.41
CA MET A 99 2.43 -7.25 -6.88
C MET A 99 1.37 -7.16 -7.97
N THR A 100 0.72 -8.29 -8.24
CA THR A 100 -0.31 -8.40 -9.27
C THR A 100 -1.62 -8.89 -8.63
N TYR A 101 -2.72 -8.21 -8.95
CA TYR A 101 -4.05 -8.49 -8.41
C TYR A 101 -5.13 -8.11 -9.43
N LEU A 102 -6.36 -8.61 -9.24
CA LEU A 102 -7.52 -8.22 -10.06
C LEU A 102 -8.21 -6.99 -9.47
N ASP A 103 -8.53 -6.01 -10.30
CA ASP A 103 -9.38 -4.87 -9.96
C ASP A 103 -10.61 -4.92 -10.88
N GLY A 104 -11.70 -5.46 -10.36
CA GLY A 104 -12.80 -5.94 -11.21
C GLY A 104 -12.31 -7.04 -12.16
N ASP A 105 -12.47 -6.80 -13.46
CA ASP A 105 -12.03 -7.72 -14.52
C ASP A 105 -10.62 -7.40 -15.06
N SER A 106 -9.96 -6.37 -14.52
CA SER A 106 -8.65 -5.91 -15.02
C SER A 106 -7.52 -6.31 -14.09
N GLU A 107 -6.45 -6.90 -14.64
CA GLU A 107 -5.23 -7.15 -13.88
C GLU A 107 -4.47 -5.85 -13.63
N THR A 108 -4.20 -5.53 -12.36
CA THR A 108 -3.42 -4.38 -11.95
C THR A 108 -2.09 -4.83 -11.37
N THR A 109 -1.03 -4.11 -11.71
CA THR A 109 0.32 -4.39 -11.24
C THR A 109 0.91 -3.18 -10.50
N ARG A 110 1.50 -3.42 -9.34
CA ARG A 110 2.29 -2.43 -8.58
C ARG A 110 3.73 -2.90 -8.47
N VAL A 111 4.68 -1.98 -8.59
CA VAL A 111 6.11 -2.28 -8.53
C VAL A 111 6.76 -1.41 -7.46
N ALA A 112 7.68 -1.99 -6.69
CA ALA A 112 8.50 -1.27 -5.73
C ALA A 112 9.97 -1.72 -5.80
N PRO A 113 10.95 -0.83 -5.51
CA PRO A 113 12.35 -1.20 -5.54
C PRO A 113 12.70 -2.14 -4.37
N MET A 114 13.66 -3.04 -4.61
CA MET A 114 14.25 -3.96 -3.63
C MET A 114 15.68 -4.30 -4.06
N ARG A 115 16.50 -3.26 -4.21
CA ARG A 115 17.87 -3.32 -4.69
C ARG A 115 18.85 -3.52 -3.54
N LEU A 116 19.84 -4.37 -3.74
CA LEU A 116 20.95 -4.56 -2.81
C LEU A 116 22.30 -4.46 -3.51
N TRP A 117 23.26 -3.83 -2.84
CA TRP A 117 24.66 -3.77 -3.23
C TRP A 117 25.53 -4.04 -2.01
N LEU A 118 26.48 -4.96 -2.14
CA LEU A 118 27.40 -5.41 -1.11
C LEU A 118 28.80 -5.53 -1.73
N ASP A 119 29.79 -4.86 -1.13
CA ASP A 119 31.21 -5.13 -1.35
C ASP A 119 31.93 -5.24 0.00
N ARG A 120 32.38 -6.44 0.32
CA ARG A 120 33.00 -6.82 1.59
C ARG A 120 32.12 -6.47 2.78
N ASN A 121 32.38 -5.34 3.43
CA ASN A 121 31.65 -4.87 4.61
C ASN A 121 30.79 -3.63 4.31
N GLU A 122 30.81 -3.14 3.07
CA GLU A 122 30.00 -2.01 2.63
C GLU A 122 28.68 -2.51 2.03
N LEU A 123 27.57 -2.01 2.56
CA LEU A 123 26.23 -2.35 2.10
C LEU A 123 25.48 -1.08 1.70
N TYR A 124 24.77 -1.14 0.57
CA TYR A 124 23.68 -0.26 0.25
C TYR A 124 22.41 -1.07 -0.02
N LEU A 125 21.33 -0.70 0.66
CA LEU A 125 20.01 -1.27 0.52
C LEU A 125 19.03 -0.16 0.13
N GLU A 126 18.25 -0.43 -0.90
CA GLU A 126 17.12 0.36 -1.33
C GLU A 126 15.91 -0.56 -1.41
N THR A 127 14.99 -0.45 -0.46
CA THR A 127 13.79 -1.29 -0.44
C THR A 127 12.58 -0.45 -0.10
N TYR A 128 11.58 -0.44 -0.97
CA TYR A 128 10.38 0.37 -0.81
C TYR A 128 10.74 1.86 -0.62
N ASP A 129 10.30 2.46 0.49
CA ASP A 129 10.64 3.80 0.93
C ASP A 129 11.87 3.83 1.86
N VAL A 130 12.55 2.71 2.14
CA VAL A 130 13.73 2.67 3.00
C VAL A 130 15.01 2.76 2.17
N ARG A 131 15.95 3.57 2.66
CA ARG A 131 17.33 3.62 2.20
C ARG A 131 18.24 3.37 3.38
N LEU A 132 19.24 2.52 3.18
CA LEU A 132 20.20 2.15 4.21
C LEU A 132 21.59 1.98 3.61
N THR A 133 22.59 2.56 4.25
CA THR A 133 24.00 2.29 4.02
C THR A 133 24.64 1.76 5.29
N SER A 134 25.61 0.87 5.16
CA SER A 134 26.51 0.46 6.23
C SER A 134 27.92 0.46 5.66
N ASP A 135 28.79 1.30 6.18
CA ASP A 135 30.17 1.48 5.72
C ASP A 135 31.13 1.69 6.91
N ALA A 136 32.36 2.12 6.62
CA ALA A 136 33.37 2.37 7.64
C ALA A 136 33.03 3.58 8.55
N ASP A 137 32.18 4.50 8.10
CA ASP A 137 31.75 5.68 8.88
C ASP A 137 30.55 5.35 9.77
N GLY A 138 29.77 4.33 9.41
CA GLY A 138 28.68 3.83 10.22
C GLY A 138 27.53 3.27 9.43
N LEU A 139 26.43 3.03 10.14
CA LEU A 139 25.15 2.75 9.51
C LEU A 139 24.34 4.05 9.40
N THR A 140 23.84 4.30 8.19
CA THR A 140 22.97 5.44 7.87
C THR A 140 21.67 4.92 7.29
N ALA A 141 20.53 5.41 7.76
CA ALA A 141 19.25 5.05 7.17
C ALA A 141 18.27 6.22 7.15
N TRP A 142 17.39 6.25 6.16
CA TRP A 142 16.31 7.25 6.06
C TRP A 142 15.12 6.67 5.31
N VAL A 143 13.96 7.30 5.53
CA VAL A 143 12.71 6.95 4.84
C VAL A 143 12.48 7.97 3.72
N ALA A 144 12.61 7.52 2.48
CA ALA A 144 12.36 8.23 1.24
C ALA A 144 10.85 8.29 0.90
N ASP A 145 10.03 8.81 1.83
CA ASP A 145 8.57 8.98 1.64
C ASP A 145 8.19 10.48 1.63
N PRO A 146 7.89 11.06 0.46
CA PRO A 146 7.51 12.47 0.37
C PRO A 146 6.24 12.84 1.15
N LEU A 147 5.29 11.90 1.34
CA LEU A 147 4.03 12.18 2.03
C LEU A 147 4.25 12.48 3.52
N SER A 148 5.29 11.89 4.11
CA SER A 148 5.71 12.16 5.48
C SER A 148 6.86 13.17 5.58
N ASN A 149 7.14 13.92 4.50
CA ASN A 149 8.31 14.80 4.39
C ASN A 149 9.62 14.05 4.72
N HIS A 150 9.78 12.86 4.14
CA HIS A 150 10.87 11.93 4.43
C HIS A 150 10.99 11.61 5.92
N PHE A 151 9.84 11.31 6.53
CA PHE A 151 9.72 11.07 7.96
C PHE A 151 10.29 12.23 8.80
N ASP A 152 9.80 13.44 8.51
CA ASP A 152 10.29 14.71 9.09
C ASP A 152 11.81 14.92 8.91
N SER A 153 12.31 14.48 7.76
CA SER A 153 13.72 14.52 7.37
C SER A 153 14.67 13.87 8.37
N GLN A 154 14.19 12.92 9.18
CA GLN A 154 15.04 12.17 10.09
C GLN A 154 16.00 11.26 9.31
N VAL A 155 17.27 11.26 9.74
CA VAL A 155 18.30 10.37 9.20
C VAL A 155 18.95 9.67 10.38
N LEU A 156 18.71 8.36 10.47
CA LEU A 156 19.36 7.52 11.46
C LEU A 156 20.84 7.42 11.14
N LYS A 157 21.68 7.63 12.15
CA LYS A 157 23.13 7.41 12.11
C LYS A 157 23.53 6.60 13.34
N SER A 158 24.34 5.57 13.12
CA SER A 158 24.91 4.78 14.22
C SER A 158 26.36 4.43 13.95
N LYS A 159 27.05 3.89 14.96
CA LYS A 159 28.45 3.51 14.84
C LYS A 159 28.63 2.39 13.80
N PRO A 160 29.82 2.23 13.23
CA PRO A 160 30.14 1.11 12.36
C PRO A 160 29.82 -0.23 13.01
N LEU A 161 29.26 -1.14 12.22
CA LEU A 161 29.06 -2.52 12.63
C LEU A 161 30.42 -3.23 12.65
N SER A 162 30.69 -3.99 13.70
CA SER A 162 31.94 -4.75 13.81
C SER A 162 31.88 -6.02 12.94
N GLY A 163 32.72 -6.11 11.91
CA GLY A 163 32.81 -7.28 11.05
C GLY A 163 31.69 -7.38 10.02
N ARG A 164 31.31 -8.61 9.65
CA ARG A 164 30.23 -8.86 8.69
C ARG A 164 28.88 -8.46 9.34
N PRO A 165 28.06 -7.62 8.69
CA PRO A 165 26.77 -7.23 9.24
C PRO A 165 25.86 -8.43 9.52
N THR A 166 25.06 -8.34 10.59
CA THR A 166 23.93 -9.25 10.82
C THR A 166 22.65 -8.55 10.41
N VAL A 167 21.62 -9.31 10.01
CA VAL A 167 20.30 -8.73 9.67
C VAL A 167 19.77 -7.88 10.83
N ALA A 168 19.82 -8.41 12.07
CA ALA A 168 19.38 -7.68 13.25
C ALA A 168 20.17 -6.38 13.51
N GLY A 169 21.47 -6.36 13.19
CA GLY A 169 22.29 -5.15 13.30
C GLY A 169 21.96 -4.10 12.24
N LEU A 170 21.63 -4.53 11.02
CA LEU A 170 21.26 -3.63 9.91
C LEU A 170 19.90 -2.97 10.17
N ILE A 171 18.91 -3.72 10.63
CA ILE A 171 17.55 -3.24 10.88
C ILE A 171 17.21 -3.26 12.39
N ALA A 172 18.08 -2.67 13.22
CA ALA A 172 17.86 -2.64 14.67
C ALA A 172 16.75 -1.66 15.11
N ASP A 173 16.50 -0.62 14.32
CA ASP A 173 15.51 0.41 14.66
C ASP A 173 14.07 -0.09 14.39
N PRO A 174 13.14 -0.01 15.37
CA PRO A 174 11.78 -0.52 15.21
C PRO A 174 10.98 0.11 14.07
N ILE A 175 11.22 1.38 13.74
CA ILE A 175 10.54 2.04 12.62
C ILE A 175 11.08 1.52 11.30
N LEU A 176 12.40 1.30 11.19
CA LEU A 176 12.97 0.64 10.01
C LEU A 176 12.43 -0.77 9.83
N VAL A 177 12.41 -1.59 10.89
CA VAL A 177 11.82 -2.94 10.86
C VAL A 177 10.39 -2.88 10.39
N GLY A 178 9.58 -1.98 10.97
CA GLY A 178 8.17 -1.80 10.60
C GLY A 178 7.99 -1.41 9.14
N ARG A 179 8.79 -0.46 8.63
CA ARG A 179 8.72 0.00 7.23
C ARG A 179 9.13 -1.10 6.25
N VAL A 180 10.23 -1.80 6.53
CA VAL A 180 10.70 -2.92 5.72
C VAL A 180 9.69 -4.07 5.72
N ALA A 181 9.12 -4.41 6.88
CA ALA A 181 8.14 -5.48 7.01
C ALA A 181 6.78 -5.14 6.39
N ALA A 182 6.36 -3.87 6.42
CA ALA A 182 5.12 -3.39 5.81
C ALA A 182 5.22 -3.17 4.30
N GLY A 183 6.42 -3.32 3.73
CA GLY A 183 6.62 -3.23 2.29
C GLY A 183 5.90 -4.32 1.51
N LEU A 184 5.80 -4.11 0.19
CA LEU A 184 4.93 -4.87 -0.72
C LEU A 184 5.04 -6.41 -0.63
N ALA A 185 6.22 -6.93 -0.29
CA ALA A 185 6.50 -8.35 -0.13
C ALA A 185 7.21 -8.69 1.18
N GLY A 186 7.12 -7.79 2.17
CA GLY A 186 7.85 -7.93 3.43
C GLY A 186 9.37 -7.71 3.30
N PRO A 187 10.16 -8.20 4.26
CA PRO A 187 11.61 -7.96 4.27
C PRO A 187 12.33 -8.55 3.04
N PRO A 188 13.34 -7.86 2.48
CA PRO A 188 14.14 -8.37 1.37
C PRO A 188 14.81 -9.70 1.73
N PRO A 189 14.46 -10.82 1.06
CA PRO A 189 15.01 -12.11 1.42
C PRO A 189 16.52 -12.20 1.11
N GLN A 190 17.05 -11.31 0.25
CA GLN A 190 18.49 -11.21 0.00
C GLN A 190 19.30 -10.95 1.28
N LEU A 191 18.75 -10.18 2.24
CA LEU A 191 19.43 -9.93 3.51
C LEU A 191 19.60 -11.23 4.31
N GLU A 192 18.58 -12.07 4.32
CA GLU A 192 18.66 -13.36 5.00
C GLU A 192 19.64 -14.29 4.28
N TRP A 193 19.61 -14.36 2.94
CA TRP A 193 20.53 -15.21 2.17
C TRP A 193 22.00 -14.83 2.36
N LEU A 194 22.29 -13.53 2.47
CA LEU A 194 23.66 -13.03 2.60
C LEU A 194 24.18 -13.08 4.05
N PHE A 195 23.32 -12.87 5.05
CA PHE A 195 23.76 -12.59 6.42
C PHE A 195 23.25 -13.58 7.48
N SER A 196 22.33 -14.49 7.15
CA SER A 196 21.90 -15.54 8.07
C SER A 196 22.85 -16.73 8.04
N ASP A 197 23.09 -17.35 9.21
CA ASP A 197 23.84 -18.61 9.30
C ASP A 197 23.13 -19.76 8.60
N SER A 198 21.80 -19.74 8.58
CA SER A 198 20.95 -20.75 7.96
C SER A 198 19.80 -20.07 7.22
N PRO A 199 20.05 -19.52 6.02
CA PRO A 199 19.02 -18.81 5.28
C PRO A 199 17.83 -19.72 4.94
N MET A 200 16.62 -19.20 5.13
CA MET A 200 15.37 -19.89 4.79
C MET A 200 15.29 -21.29 5.43
N LYS A 201 15.84 -21.45 6.64
CA LYS A 201 15.93 -22.76 7.33
C LYS A 201 14.60 -23.52 7.37
N THR A 202 13.48 -22.80 7.46
CA THR A 202 12.14 -23.39 7.48
C THR A 202 11.75 -24.11 6.19
N LEU A 203 12.37 -23.78 5.05
CA LEU A 203 12.16 -24.47 3.77
C LEU A 203 12.78 -25.86 3.75
N PHE A 204 13.87 -26.10 4.49
CA PHE A 204 14.60 -27.37 4.53
C PHE A 204 14.18 -28.28 5.69
N ARG A 205 12.88 -28.28 6.02
CA ARG A 205 12.31 -29.27 6.95
C ARG A 205 11.96 -30.52 6.17
N ASP A 206 12.14 -31.69 6.79
CA ASP A 206 11.82 -32.99 6.18
C ASP A 206 10.35 -33.13 5.73
N THR A 207 9.46 -32.29 6.25
CA THR A 207 8.03 -32.24 5.88
C THR A 207 7.77 -31.53 4.55
N ASN A 208 8.74 -30.79 4.02
CA ASN A 208 8.58 -29.99 2.81
C ASN A 208 9.01 -30.79 1.57
N HIS A 209 8.42 -30.46 0.43
CA HIS A 209 8.70 -31.15 -0.82
C HIS A 209 9.40 -30.23 -1.82
N PHE A 210 10.46 -30.75 -2.45
CA PHE A 210 11.26 -30.04 -3.44
C PHE A 210 11.11 -30.71 -4.80
N GLN A 211 10.85 -29.90 -5.83
CA GLN A 211 10.79 -30.39 -7.21
C GLN A 211 11.39 -29.37 -8.18
N TYR A 212 11.92 -29.87 -9.28
CA TYR A 212 12.23 -29.01 -10.41
C TYR A 212 10.93 -28.55 -11.08
N GLY A 213 10.80 -27.26 -11.29
CA GLY A 213 9.79 -26.69 -12.15
C GLY A 213 10.31 -26.47 -13.57
N PRO A 214 9.58 -25.70 -14.40
CA PRO A 214 9.98 -25.46 -15.78
C PRO A 214 11.28 -24.65 -15.87
N THR A 215 11.97 -24.78 -17.00
CA THR A 215 13.07 -23.86 -17.35
C THR A 215 12.52 -22.69 -18.16
N ARG A 216 12.91 -21.46 -17.81
CA ARG A 216 12.51 -20.24 -18.54
C ARG A 216 13.68 -19.28 -18.69
N ILE A 217 13.56 -18.38 -19.66
CA ILE A 217 14.47 -17.26 -19.80
C ILE A 217 14.06 -16.17 -18.81
N VAL A 218 14.91 -15.91 -17.81
CA VAL A 218 14.76 -14.81 -16.84
C VAL A 218 16.00 -13.93 -16.95
N ASP A 219 15.80 -12.65 -17.21
CA ASP A 219 16.91 -11.68 -17.39
C ASP A 219 17.92 -12.14 -18.46
N GLY A 220 17.40 -12.68 -19.57
CA GLY A 220 18.22 -13.19 -20.69
C GLY A 220 18.95 -14.51 -20.42
N ARG A 221 18.69 -15.19 -19.30
CA ARG A 221 19.36 -16.45 -18.93
C ARG A 221 18.38 -17.60 -18.77
N HIS A 222 18.75 -18.78 -19.25
CA HIS A 222 18.00 -20.01 -19.02
C HIS A 222 18.13 -20.44 -17.56
N CYS A 223 17.04 -20.28 -16.81
CA CYS A 223 16.98 -20.58 -15.39
C CYS A 223 15.99 -21.75 -15.18
N PRO A 224 16.43 -22.93 -14.71
CA PRO A 224 15.53 -23.89 -14.10
C PRO A 224 14.93 -23.28 -12.81
N SER A 225 13.68 -23.64 -12.51
CA SER A 225 13.08 -23.31 -11.23
C SER A 225 13.17 -24.46 -10.23
N VAL A 226 13.38 -24.11 -8.97
CA VAL A 226 13.18 -25.01 -7.82
C VAL A 226 11.90 -24.58 -7.13
N VAL A 227 10.91 -25.47 -7.12
CA VAL A 227 9.64 -25.28 -6.43
C VAL A 227 9.71 -25.95 -5.07
N VAL A 228 9.37 -25.20 -4.02
CA VAL A 228 9.31 -25.69 -2.64
C VAL A 228 7.87 -25.59 -2.15
N GLU A 229 7.29 -26.72 -1.77
CA GLU A 229 5.99 -26.80 -1.11
C GLU A 229 6.24 -26.98 0.39
N ALA A 230 5.99 -25.91 1.15
CA ALA A 230 6.23 -25.84 2.60
C ALA A 230 4.90 -25.51 3.30
N ASP A 231 4.34 -26.48 4.02
CA ASP A 231 3.00 -26.40 4.59
C ASP A 231 1.95 -26.04 3.51
N ALA A 232 1.20 -24.94 3.68
CA ALA A 232 0.24 -24.42 2.72
C ALA A 232 0.84 -23.38 1.75
N GLN A 233 2.16 -23.22 1.75
CA GLN A 233 2.86 -22.20 0.98
C GLN A 233 3.68 -22.81 -0.14
N ARG A 234 3.70 -22.12 -1.29
CA ARG A 234 4.49 -22.50 -2.46
C ARG A 234 5.46 -21.39 -2.81
N PHE A 235 6.75 -21.72 -2.83
CA PHE A 235 7.83 -20.85 -3.27
C PHE A 235 8.39 -21.37 -4.59
N GLU A 236 8.80 -20.48 -5.49
CA GLU A 236 9.51 -20.87 -6.72
C GLU A 236 10.73 -19.99 -6.94
N PHE A 237 11.91 -20.61 -7.00
CA PHE A 237 13.20 -19.95 -7.15
C PHE A 237 13.76 -20.22 -8.54
N TRP A 238 13.93 -19.17 -9.34
CA TRP A 238 14.54 -19.24 -10.67
C TRP A 238 16.04 -19.01 -10.54
N ILE A 239 16.85 -20.04 -10.75
CA ILE A 239 18.29 -20.03 -10.45
C ILE A 239 19.06 -20.02 -11.77
N ASP A 240 19.98 -19.07 -11.93
CA ASP A 240 20.93 -19.01 -13.03
C ASP A 240 22.07 -20.00 -12.78
N PRO A 241 22.12 -21.14 -13.49
CA PRO A 241 22.97 -22.24 -13.06
C PRO A 241 24.49 -21.94 -13.13
N PRO A 242 25.05 -21.31 -14.19
CA PRO A 242 26.47 -20.96 -14.26
C PRO A 242 27.00 -20.13 -13.08
N THR A 243 26.17 -19.25 -12.52
CA THR A 243 26.59 -18.35 -11.44
C THR A 243 26.00 -18.72 -10.08
N SER A 244 25.08 -19.69 -10.05
CA SER A 244 24.27 -20.06 -8.88
C SER A 244 23.65 -18.82 -8.20
N THR A 245 23.17 -17.86 -9.00
CA THR A 245 22.44 -16.68 -8.49
C THR A 245 20.95 -16.88 -8.70
N ILE A 246 20.14 -16.46 -7.73
CA ILE A 246 18.69 -16.38 -7.92
C ILE A 246 18.39 -15.15 -8.78
N ARG A 247 17.59 -15.34 -9.84
CA ARG A 247 17.16 -14.29 -10.78
C ARG A 247 15.74 -13.82 -10.52
N ARG A 248 14.88 -14.72 -10.01
CA ARG A 248 13.49 -14.42 -9.67
C ARG A 248 13.03 -15.33 -8.53
N VAL A 249 12.18 -14.80 -7.65
CA VAL A 249 11.45 -15.57 -6.65
C VAL A 249 9.96 -15.30 -6.81
N GLN A 250 9.16 -16.35 -6.93
CA GLN A 250 7.72 -16.25 -6.74
C GLN A 250 7.40 -16.59 -5.28
N LEU A 251 6.79 -15.64 -4.59
CA LEU A 251 6.39 -15.79 -3.20
C LEU A 251 5.00 -16.45 -3.11
N PRO A 252 4.64 -17.01 -1.94
CA PRO A 252 3.30 -17.55 -1.72
C PRO A 252 2.24 -16.49 -2.00
N SER A 253 1.22 -16.85 -2.77
CA SER A 253 0.07 -15.97 -2.98
C SER A 253 -0.62 -15.70 -1.64
N ILE A 254 -0.97 -14.44 -1.40
CA ILE A 254 -1.71 -14.03 -0.21
C ILE A 254 -3.15 -13.69 -0.59
N VAL A 255 -4.08 -13.84 0.35
CA VAL A 255 -5.47 -13.41 0.19
C VAL A 255 -5.71 -12.27 1.16
N ALA A 256 -5.90 -11.07 0.63
CA ALA A 256 -6.08 -9.87 1.43
C ALA A 256 -7.03 -8.88 0.74
N PRO A 257 -7.77 -8.06 1.52
CA PRO A 257 -8.50 -6.94 0.96
C PRO A 257 -7.52 -5.84 0.54
N LEU A 258 -7.60 -5.36 -0.71
CA LEU A 258 -6.73 -4.27 -1.18
C LEU A 258 -7.08 -2.91 -0.59
N ILE A 259 -8.35 -2.74 -0.22
CA ILE A 259 -8.90 -1.54 0.40
C ILE A 259 -9.66 -2.01 1.64
N PRO A 260 -9.57 -1.29 2.78
CA PRO A 260 -10.36 -1.61 3.96
C PRO A 260 -11.85 -1.80 3.62
N GLY A 261 -12.41 -2.97 3.97
CA GLY A 261 -13.81 -3.31 3.71
C GLY A 261 -14.09 -4.01 2.37
N ALA A 262 -13.13 -4.09 1.45
CA ALA A 262 -13.27 -4.87 0.23
C ALA A 262 -13.26 -6.39 0.51
N GLN A 263 -13.77 -7.19 -0.43
CA GLN A 263 -13.64 -8.64 -0.34
C GLN A 263 -12.16 -9.04 -0.48
N PRO A 264 -11.65 -9.97 0.35
CA PRO A 264 -10.32 -10.50 0.18
C PRO A 264 -10.18 -11.22 -1.16
N GLN A 265 -9.08 -10.98 -1.86
CA GLN A 265 -8.80 -11.57 -3.16
C GLN A 265 -7.35 -12.04 -3.26
N PRO A 266 -7.03 -12.96 -4.17
CA PRO A 266 -5.66 -13.44 -4.34
C PRO A 266 -4.75 -12.33 -4.88
N ILE A 267 -3.55 -12.26 -4.31
CA ILE A 267 -2.49 -11.35 -4.69
C ILE A 267 -1.26 -12.21 -5.00
N ALA A 268 -0.72 -12.06 -6.21
CA ALA A 268 0.52 -12.69 -6.63
C ALA A 268 1.71 -11.75 -6.37
N LEU A 269 2.77 -12.28 -5.78
CA LEU A 269 3.99 -11.54 -5.45
C LEU A 269 5.19 -12.17 -6.13
N THR A 270 5.97 -11.37 -6.83
CA THR A 270 7.21 -11.79 -7.49
C THR A 270 8.34 -10.81 -7.16
N ILE A 271 9.53 -11.34 -6.88
CA ILE A 271 10.76 -10.57 -6.72
C ILE A 271 11.64 -10.86 -7.94
N ASP A 272 11.95 -9.84 -8.73
CA ASP A 272 12.93 -9.91 -9.82
C ASP A 272 14.26 -9.37 -9.32
N LEU A 273 15.34 -10.15 -9.42
CA LEU A 273 16.70 -9.76 -9.03
C LEU A 273 17.53 -9.45 -10.29
N VAL A 274 17.13 -8.38 -10.97
CA VAL A 274 17.70 -7.98 -12.28
C VAL A 274 19.20 -7.74 -12.15
N GLY A 275 20.00 -8.34 -13.02
CA GLY A 275 21.45 -8.17 -12.99
C GLY A 275 22.17 -8.79 -11.79
N ALA A 276 21.51 -9.67 -11.02
CA ALA A 276 22.11 -10.35 -9.88
C ALA A 276 23.50 -10.95 -10.21
N THR A 277 24.50 -10.63 -9.40
CA THR A 277 25.86 -11.15 -9.60
C THR A 277 26.66 -11.10 -8.31
N PHE A 278 27.56 -12.07 -8.14
CA PHE A 278 28.58 -12.08 -7.09
C PHE A 278 29.88 -11.39 -7.48
N ASN A 279 30.00 -10.94 -8.73
CA ASN A 279 31.20 -10.22 -9.16
C ASN A 279 31.40 -8.99 -8.29
N ALA A 280 32.65 -8.67 -7.95
CA ALA A 280 32.95 -7.41 -7.30
C ALA A 280 32.51 -6.24 -8.20
N PRO A 281 32.02 -5.14 -7.62
CA PRO A 281 31.70 -3.93 -8.37
C PRO A 281 32.97 -3.11 -8.64
N ASP A 282 33.09 -2.54 -9.84
CA ASP A 282 34.21 -1.64 -10.17
C ASP A 282 34.06 -0.25 -9.53
N ARG A 283 32.85 0.09 -9.09
CA ARG A 283 32.50 1.39 -8.49
C ARG A 283 31.41 1.24 -7.44
N ALA A 284 31.43 2.15 -6.47
CA ALA A 284 30.36 2.34 -5.51
C ALA A 284 29.02 2.61 -6.21
N PRO A 285 27.89 2.21 -5.61
CA PRO A 285 26.58 2.43 -6.19
C PRO A 285 26.24 3.92 -6.10
N GLN A 286 25.38 4.39 -7.00
CA GLN A 286 24.75 5.70 -6.80
C GLN A 286 23.75 5.58 -5.66
N ILE A 287 24.04 6.26 -4.55
CA ILE A 287 23.20 6.34 -3.35
C ILE A 287 22.27 7.54 -3.52
N GLU A 288 20.99 7.36 -3.17
CA GLU A 288 20.03 8.46 -3.16
C GLU A 288 20.48 9.55 -2.17
N ARG A 289 20.25 10.83 -2.51
CA ARG A 289 20.68 11.92 -1.65
C ARG A 289 19.88 11.91 -0.35
N LEU A 290 20.53 12.30 0.75
CA LEU A 290 19.84 12.57 2.00
C LEU A 290 18.77 13.67 1.81
N PRO A 291 17.74 13.72 2.67
CA PRO A 291 16.78 14.83 2.69
C PRO A 291 17.48 16.20 2.78
N GLN A 292 16.88 17.26 2.24
CA GLN A 292 17.51 18.59 2.11
C GLN A 292 17.99 19.18 3.45
N ALA A 293 17.28 18.91 4.55
CA ALA A 293 17.60 19.37 5.89
C ALA A 293 17.61 18.18 6.87
N PRO A 294 18.64 17.31 6.82
CA PRO A 294 18.61 16.05 7.53
C PRO A 294 18.76 16.25 9.05
N LYS A 295 17.80 15.74 9.82
CA LYS A 295 17.84 15.67 11.28
C LYS A 295 18.54 14.37 11.68
N LEU A 296 19.84 14.47 11.99
CA LEU A 296 20.64 13.30 12.38
C LEU A 296 20.20 12.78 13.74
N VAL A 297 19.74 11.54 13.81
CA VAL A 297 19.22 10.90 15.02
C VAL A 297 19.87 9.54 15.24
N SER A 298 20.02 9.11 16.50
CA SER A 298 20.56 7.78 16.84
C SER A 298 19.52 6.67 16.74
N ARG A 299 18.24 7.05 16.68
CA ARG A 299 17.05 6.20 16.48
C ARG A 299 15.96 7.06 15.87
N PHE A 300 15.07 6.49 15.09
CA PHE A 300 13.89 7.23 14.63
C PHE A 300 12.95 7.53 15.79
N VAL A 301 12.34 8.71 15.74
CA VAL A 301 11.28 9.13 16.65
C VAL A 301 9.97 9.08 15.86
N PRO A 302 8.94 8.33 16.34
CA PRO A 302 7.64 8.29 15.67
C PRO A 302 7.09 9.69 15.44
N LEU A 303 6.56 9.95 14.25
CA LEU A 303 5.94 11.23 13.94
C LEU A 303 4.80 11.53 14.91
N PRO A 304 4.61 12.81 15.30
CA PRO A 304 3.43 13.18 16.05
C PRO A 304 2.19 12.93 15.18
N PRO A 305 1.01 12.77 15.80
CA PRO A 305 -0.21 12.65 15.02
C PRO A 305 -0.42 13.88 14.12
N PRO A 306 -1.15 13.73 13.00
CA PRO A 306 -1.43 14.83 12.10
C PRO A 306 -2.09 15.98 12.87
N ARG A 307 -1.82 17.21 12.42
CA ARG A 307 -2.43 18.40 13.00
C ARG A 307 -3.96 18.27 12.92
N PRO A 308 -4.70 18.53 14.02
CA PRO A 308 -6.15 18.61 13.96
C PRO A 308 -6.60 19.59 12.88
N ALA A 309 -7.75 19.30 12.24
CA ALA A 309 -8.28 20.12 11.15
C ALA A 309 -8.33 21.62 11.54
N ARG A 310 -7.90 22.50 10.63
CA ARG A 310 -7.75 23.94 10.92
C ARG A 310 -9.08 24.60 11.28
N ILE A 311 -10.16 24.06 10.74
CA ILE A 311 -11.53 24.50 10.97
C ILE A 311 -12.10 24.12 12.34
N LEU A 312 -11.46 23.24 13.12
CA LEU A 312 -11.95 22.90 14.45
C LEU A 312 -12.12 24.17 15.29
N GLY A 313 -13.24 24.28 16.01
CA GLY A 313 -13.62 25.43 16.82
C GLY A 313 -13.84 26.73 16.04
N THR A 314 -13.90 26.68 14.70
CA THR A 314 -14.27 27.84 13.88
C THR A 314 -15.74 27.80 13.54
N GLN A 315 -16.35 28.98 13.42
CA GLN A 315 -17.74 29.11 12.99
C GLN A 315 -17.83 29.01 11.47
N VAL A 316 -18.61 28.04 10.99
CA VAL A 316 -18.90 27.85 9.58
C VAL A 316 -19.79 29.00 9.10
N ARG A 317 -19.49 29.55 7.92
CA ARG A 317 -20.35 30.56 7.30
C ARG A 317 -21.76 29.99 7.10
N PRO A 318 -22.82 30.82 7.15
CA PRO A 318 -24.16 30.37 6.82
C PRO A 318 -24.20 29.82 5.39
N ILE A 319 -24.23 28.51 5.29
CA ILE A 319 -24.50 27.78 4.06
C ILE A 319 -26.02 27.66 3.98
N ARG A 320 -26.60 27.66 2.78
CA ARG A 320 -27.99 27.26 2.56
C ARG A 320 -28.01 26.14 1.56
N ALA A 321 -28.27 24.93 2.03
CA ALA A 321 -28.45 23.77 1.19
C ALA A 321 -29.87 23.26 1.33
N HIS A 322 -30.47 22.86 0.22
CA HIS A 322 -31.79 22.25 0.20
C HIS A 322 -31.61 20.73 0.22
N SER A 323 -32.27 20.07 1.16
CA SER A 323 -32.32 18.61 1.16
C SER A 323 -33.22 18.10 0.04
N VAL A 324 -32.83 16.98 -0.56
CA VAL A 324 -33.68 16.27 -1.53
C VAL A 324 -34.88 15.68 -0.78
N GLY A 325 -36.10 16.00 -1.20
CA GLY A 325 -37.35 15.42 -0.67
C GLY A 325 -37.88 15.98 0.67
N ARG A 326 -37.08 16.70 1.47
CA ARG A 326 -37.52 17.40 2.68
C ARG A 326 -36.93 18.81 2.70
N GLN A 327 -37.72 19.83 3.05
CA GLN A 327 -37.24 21.20 3.15
C GLN A 327 -36.43 21.38 4.45
N LEU A 328 -35.25 20.80 4.50
CA LEU A 328 -34.26 21.05 5.55
C LEU A 328 -33.28 22.10 5.03
N THR A 329 -33.13 23.18 5.77
CA THR A 329 -32.11 24.19 5.51
C THR A 329 -30.94 23.89 6.42
N LEU A 330 -29.82 23.42 5.87
CA LEU A 330 -28.55 23.52 6.61
C LEU A 330 -28.29 25.01 6.79
N SER A 331 -28.09 25.46 8.02
CA SER A 331 -27.67 26.83 8.34
C SER A 331 -26.39 26.78 9.18
N SER A 332 -25.78 27.93 9.46
CA SER A 332 -24.75 28.02 10.50
C SER A 332 -25.30 27.74 11.91
N ARG A 333 -26.55 27.28 12.08
CA ARG A 333 -27.08 26.74 13.33
C ARG A 333 -27.34 25.24 13.25
N GLY A 334 -26.78 24.57 12.26
CA GLY A 334 -27.11 23.19 11.92
C GLY A 334 -28.43 23.08 11.16
N ILE A 335 -28.99 21.87 11.17
CA ILE A 335 -30.21 21.51 10.44
C ILE A 335 -31.46 21.78 11.28
N ASP A 336 -31.47 21.29 12.53
CA ASP A 336 -32.61 21.39 13.45
C ASP A 336 -32.30 20.91 14.89
N ARG A 337 -31.03 20.59 15.20
CA ARG A 337 -30.63 19.91 16.44
C ARG A 337 -29.36 20.51 17.02
N PRO A 338 -29.13 20.34 18.35
CA PRO A 338 -27.92 20.79 19.03
C PRO A 338 -26.61 20.38 18.35
N LEU A 339 -26.58 19.18 17.74
CA LEU A 339 -25.43 18.67 17.00
C LEU A 339 -25.87 18.15 15.63
N THR A 340 -25.07 18.42 14.60
CA THR A 340 -25.23 17.91 13.24
C THR A 340 -23.94 17.25 12.77
N ALA A 341 -24.00 15.97 12.42
CA ALA A 341 -22.93 15.21 11.80
C ALA A 341 -23.16 15.12 10.29
N LEU A 342 -22.21 15.60 9.49
CA LEU A 342 -22.24 15.59 8.03
C LEU A 342 -21.20 14.61 7.52
N VAL A 343 -21.60 13.64 6.70
CA VAL A 343 -20.68 12.67 6.07
C VAL A 343 -20.63 12.94 4.57
N ARG A 344 -19.43 13.07 3.99
CA ARG A 344 -19.27 13.37 2.57
C ARG A 344 -19.30 12.10 1.72
N LEU A 345 -20.21 12.07 0.75
CA LEU A 345 -20.34 11.05 -0.29
C LEU A 345 -19.88 11.64 -1.63
N THR A 346 -18.97 10.94 -2.31
CA THR A 346 -18.50 11.30 -3.65
C THR A 346 -18.74 10.14 -4.62
N ALA A 347 -18.45 10.31 -5.91
CA ALA A 347 -18.57 9.23 -6.88
C ALA A 347 -17.60 8.05 -6.61
N ASP A 348 -16.60 8.24 -5.75
CA ASP A 348 -15.70 7.16 -5.33
C ASP A 348 -16.44 6.18 -4.41
N GLN A 349 -16.45 4.90 -4.81
CA GLN A 349 -17.06 3.81 -4.05
C GLN A 349 -16.49 3.66 -2.64
N SER A 350 -15.25 4.11 -2.40
CA SER A 350 -14.63 4.08 -1.07
C SER A 350 -15.42 4.89 -0.03
N THR A 351 -16.13 5.94 -0.46
CA THR A 351 -16.91 6.82 0.43
C THR A 351 -18.25 6.22 0.89
N ALA A 352 -18.76 5.21 0.19
CA ALA A 352 -19.99 4.51 0.56
C ALA A 352 -19.86 3.80 1.92
N GLY A 353 -18.65 3.33 2.27
CA GLY A 353 -18.38 2.70 3.57
C GLY A 353 -18.57 3.67 4.75
N ALA A 354 -18.19 4.94 4.58
CA ALA A 354 -18.39 5.99 5.58
C ALA A 354 -19.88 6.29 5.78
N VAL A 355 -20.65 6.40 4.70
CA VAL A 355 -22.11 6.61 4.78
C VAL A 355 -22.82 5.41 5.40
N ALA A 356 -22.40 4.19 5.08
CA ALA A 356 -22.92 2.97 5.72
C ALA A 356 -22.65 2.95 7.23
N ALA A 357 -21.44 3.33 7.67
CA ALA A 357 -21.12 3.47 9.09
C ALA A 357 -22.00 4.53 9.78
N ALA A 358 -22.26 5.65 9.10
CA ALA A 358 -23.12 6.71 9.59
C ALA A 358 -24.57 6.25 9.75
N GLN A 359 -25.09 5.53 8.75
CA GLN A 359 -26.44 4.96 8.76
C GLN A 359 -26.59 3.92 9.88
N LEU A 360 -25.58 3.05 10.08
CA LEU A 360 -25.55 2.09 11.17
C LEU A 360 -25.64 2.79 12.53
N TRP A 361 -24.83 3.84 12.73
CA TRP A 361 -24.85 4.63 13.96
C TRP A 361 -26.18 5.35 14.17
N ALA A 362 -26.78 5.90 13.10
CA ALA A 362 -28.10 6.50 13.13
C ALA A 362 -29.18 5.52 13.59
N ASN A 363 -29.14 4.28 13.10
CA ASN A 363 -30.10 3.23 13.45
C ASN A 363 -29.94 2.73 14.89
N GLN A 364 -28.74 2.84 15.46
CA GLN A 364 -28.46 2.48 16.85
C GLN A 364 -28.81 3.59 17.84
N MET A 365 -28.92 4.84 17.37
CA MET A 365 -29.32 5.95 18.23
C MET A 365 -30.80 5.88 18.60
N ALA A 366 -31.08 5.80 19.90
CA ALA A 366 -32.43 5.82 20.46
C ALA A 366 -32.60 6.95 21.50
N GLY A 367 -33.86 7.25 21.82
CA GLY A 367 -34.23 8.14 22.93
C GLY A 367 -33.71 9.57 22.78
N GLU A 368 -33.15 10.11 23.87
CA GLU A 368 -32.70 11.50 23.95
C GLU A 368 -31.53 11.83 23.01
N MET A 369 -30.64 10.87 22.74
CA MET A 369 -29.53 11.08 21.82
C MET A 369 -30.03 11.33 20.39
N ALA A 370 -31.02 10.54 19.97
CA ALA A 370 -31.71 10.71 18.70
C ALA A 370 -32.57 11.99 18.62
N LYS A 371 -32.71 12.78 19.69
CA LYS A 371 -33.28 14.13 19.64
C LYS A 371 -32.22 15.22 19.55
N LYS A 372 -31.02 14.96 20.09
CA LYS A 372 -29.92 15.93 20.17
C LYS A 372 -29.01 15.95 18.93
N ILE A 373 -28.96 14.87 18.16
CA ILE A 373 -27.99 14.70 17.07
C ILE A 373 -28.70 14.43 15.75
N ARG A 374 -28.36 15.19 14.71
CA ARG A 374 -28.76 14.92 13.32
C ARG A 374 -27.58 14.31 12.59
N ILE A 375 -27.76 13.20 11.88
CA ILE A 375 -26.79 12.73 10.88
C ILE A 375 -27.37 13.04 9.51
N ALA A 376 -26.55 13.55 8.60
CA ALA A 376 -26.89 13.78 7.22
C ALA A 376 -25.71 13.46 6.29
N VAL A 377 -26.03 13.25 5.02
CA VAL A 377 -25.06 12.99 3.95
C VAL A 377 -24.93 14.25 3.11
N LEU A 378 -23.70 14.69 2.93
CA LEU A 378 -23.33 15.71 1.96
C LEU A 378 -22.97 14.99 0.65
N VAL A 379 -23.77 15.17 -0.38
CA VAL A 379 -23.67 14.47 -1.67
C VAL A 379 -23.05 15.42 -2.68
N ASP A 380 -21.87 15.07 -3.20
CA ASP A 380 -21.24 15.81 -4.28
C ASP A 380 -22.06 15.72 -5.59
N ALA A 381 -21.89 16.70 -6.47
CA ALA A 381 -22.65 16.82 -7.72
C ALA A 381 -22.44 15.66 -8.71
N ASP A 382 -21.33 14.93 -8.59
CA ASP A 382 -20.94 13.83 -9.46
C ASP A 382 -21.48 12.46 -9.01
N VAL A 383 -22.10 12.39 -7.84
CA VAL A 383 -22.70 11.16 -7.31
C VAL A 383 -23.98 10.83 -8.07
N PRO A 384 -24.11 9.63 -8.67
CA PRO A 384 -25.34 9.23 -9.34
C PRO A 384 -26.53 9.15 -8.36
N ASP A 385 -27.72 9.59 -8.79
CA ASP A 385 -28.96 9.53 -7.99
C ASP A 385 -29.25 8.11 -7.47
N ALA A 386 -28.90 7.08 -8.25
CA ALA A 386 -29.08 5.69 -7.86
C ALA A 386 -28.19 5.27 -6.66
N VAL A 387 -27.03 5.92 -6.48
CA VAL A 387 -26.15 5.70 -5.32
C VAL A 387 -26.62 6.54 -4.14
N ALA A 388 -26.98 7.79 -4.39
CA ALA A 388 -27.51 8.69 -3.36
C ALA A 388 -28.82 8.13 -2.75
N GLY A 389 -29.72 7.60 -3.56
CA GLY A 389 -31.02 7.05 -3.13
C GLY A 389 -30.97 5.78 -2.28
N GLN A 390 -29.79 5.17 -2.08
CA GLN A 390 -29.64 3.95 -1.26
C GLN A 390 -29.72 4.23 0.25
N TRP A 391 -29.57 5.49 0.65
CA TRP A 391 -29.41 5.90 2.04
C TRP A 391 -30.68 6.54 2.59
N SER A 392 -31.10 6.16 3.80
CA SER A 392 -32.27 6.73 4.47
C SER A 392 -31.97 8.03 5.24
N LEU A 393 -30.69 8.39 5.35
CA LEU A 393 -30.24 9.64 5.96
C LEU A 393 -30.68 10.86 5.12
N PRO A 394 -30.97 12.01 5.75
CA PRO A 394 -31.15 13.27 5.04
C PRO A 394 -29.95 13.59 4.14
N GLN A 395 -30.19 14.08 2.93
CA GLN A 395 -29.16 14.31 1.92
C GLN A 395 -29.14 15.77 1.50
N PHE A 396 -27.94 16.37 1.44
CA PHE A 396 -27.71 17.73 0.97
C PHE A 396 -26.83 17.68 -0.28
N ILE A 397 -27.33 18.19 -1.40
CA ILE A 397 -26.54 18.26 -2.64
C ILE A 397 -25.59 19.45 -2.56
N ASP A 398 -24.29 19.18 -2.57
CA ASP A 398 -23.24 20.20 -2.69
C ASP A 398 -22.87 20.40 -4.17
N ALA A 399 -23.80 21.00 -4.92
CA ALA A 399 -23.69 21.13 -6.37
C ALA A 399 -22.41 21.85 -6.86
N ARG A 400 -21.76 22.64 -5.99
CA ARG A 400 -20.56 23.43 -6.32
C ARG A 400 -19.35 23.07 -5.46
N GLY A 401 -19.46 22.07 -4.58
CA GLY A 401 -18.42 21.74 -3.61
C GLY A 401 -18.12 22.88 -2.63
N GLU A 402 -19.08 23.80 -2.41
CA GLU A 402 -18.88 24.97 -1.55
C GLU A 402 -18.89 24.56 -0.07
N ILE A 403 -19.73 23.60 0.28
CA ILE A 403 -19.90 23.10 1.66
C ILE A 403 -18.70 22.27 2.04
N ALA A 404 -18.34 21.29 1.21
CA ALA A 404 -17.19 20.42 1.42
C ALA A 404 -15.90 21.24 1.53
N ARG A 405 -15.72 22.26 0.69
CA ARG A 405 -14.55 23.14 0.75
C ARG A 405 -14.53 24.04 1.99
N THR A 406 -15.67 24.58 2.40
CA THR A 406 -15.78 25.40 3.62
C THR A 406 -15.51 24.58 4.88
N LEU A 407 -15.93 23.32 4.87
CA LEU A 407 -15.74 22.36 5.95
C LEU A 407 -14.46 21.51 5.80
N GLU A 408 -13.57 21.86 4.86
CA GLU A 408 -12.32 21.12 4.59
C GLU A 408 -12.53 19.58 4.59
N MET A 409 -13.65 19.11 4.02
CA MET A 409 -14.05 17.70 4.06
C MET A 409 -13.38 16.92 2.94
N ASP A 410 -12.52 15.97 3.29
CA ASP A 410 -12.05 14.95 2.35
C ASP A 410 -13.20 13.98 1.97
N PRO A 411 -13.11 13.30 0.81
CA PRO A 411 -14.07 12.23 0.46
C PRO A 411 -14.15 11.17 1.57
N GLY A 412 -15.37 10.85 2.03
CA GLY A 412 -15.58 9.89 3.12
C GLY A 412 -15.38 10.45 4.53
N ALA A 413 -15.00 11.73 4.69
CA ALA A 413 -14.87 12.35 5.99
C ALA A 413 -16.23 12.59 6.67
N ILE A 414 -16.22 12.66 8.00
CA ILE A 414 -17.34 13.16 8.81
C ILE A 414 -16.94 14.44 9.55
N VAL A 415 -17.87 15.40 9.61
CA VAL A 415 -17.72 16.65 10.38
C VAL A 415 -18.90 16.80 11.33
N LEU A 416 -18.61 17.10 12.59
CA LEU A 416 -19.61 17.40 13.61
C LEU A 416 -19.66 18.90 13.87
N VAL A 417 -20.85 19.49 13.77
CA VAL A 417 -21.11 20.93 13.93
C VAL A 417 -22.16 21.15 15.02
N ASP A 418 -21.98 22.16 15.87
CA ASP A 418 -22.97 22.55 16.89
C ASP A 418 -24.09 23.46 16.33
N ASP A 419 -25.08 23.76 17.17
CA ASP A 419 -26.22 24.64 16.86
C ASP A 419 -25.86 26.13 16.73
N ARG A 420 -24.60 26.50 16.97
CA ARG A 420 -24.04 27.83 16.71
C ARG A 420 -23.16 27.84 15.46
N GLY A 421 -22.98 26.68 14.82
CA GLY A 421 -22.22 26.51 13.59
C GLY A 421 -20.73 26.31 13.82
N PHE A 422 -20.29 26.02 15.04
CA PHE A 422 -18.90 25.70 15.30
C PHE A 422 -18.59 24.26 14.94
N VAL A 423 -17.47 24.05 14.25
CA VAL A 423 -16.97 22.71 13.96
C VAL A 423 -16.39 22.11 15.24
N MET A 424 -17.04 21.09 15.77
CA MET A 424 -16.65 20.46 17.04
C MET A 424 -15.66 19.32 16.85
N TRP A 425 -15.76 18.60 15.73
CA TRP A 425 -14.92 17.44 15.44
C TRP A 425 -14.88 17.14 13.94
N VAL A 426 -13.75 16.58 13.48
CA VAL A 426 -13.54 16.15 12.10
C VAL A 426 -12.82 14.81 12.14
N GLU A 427 -13.31 13.83 11.38
CA GLU A 427 -12.63 12.56 11.15
C GLU A 427 -12.51 12.33 9.64
N PRO A 428 -11.29 12.49 9.08
CA PRO A 428 -11.05 12.35 7.65
C PRO A 428 -11.35 10.95 7.10
N ASN A 429 -11.14 9.89 7.90
CA ASN A 429 -11.25 8.50 7.47
C ASN A 429 -12.38 7.78 8.24
N PHE A 430 -13.60 8.30 8.11
CA PHE A 430 -14.73 7.79 8.87
C PHE A 430 -15.11 6.36 8.48
N SER A 431 -15.21 5.49 9.48
CA SER A 431 -15.55 4.08 9.30
C SER A 431 -16.18 3.49 10.56
N ILE A 432 -16.63 2.23 10.49
CA ILE A 432 -17.19 1.51 11.65
C ILE A 432 -16.20 1.51 12.84
N ALA A 433 -14.90 1.42 12.58
CA ALA A 433 -13.87 1.43 13.62
C ALA A 433 -13.81 2.75 14.41
N THR A 434 -14.26 3.85 13.81
CA THR A 434 -14.25 5.19 14.43
C THR A 434 -15.55 5.53 15.19
N LEU A 435 -16.58 4.67 15.12
CA LEU A 435 -17.85 4.91 15.82
C LEU A 435 -17.72 5.06 17.34
N PRO A 436 -16.89 4.26 18.06
CA PRO A 436 -16.66 4.48 19.48
C PRO A 436 -16.09 5.88 19.79
N THR A 437 -15.17 6.36 18.96
CA THR A 437 -14.58 7.71 19.09
C THR A 437 -15.64 8.80 18.90
N LEU A 438 -16.48 8.69 17.86
CA LEU A 438 -17.60 9.61 17.64
C LEU A 438 -18.58 9.62 18.82
N GLY A 439 -18.92 8.44 19.36
CA GLY A 439 -19.76 8.33 20.57
C GLY A 439 -19.15 9.03 21.78
N GLY A 440 -17.84 8.86 22.01
CA GLY A 440 -17.09 9.56 23.06
C GLY A 440 -17.11 11.08 22.89
N VAL A 441 -16.81 11.57 21.68
CA VAL A 441 -16.86 13.01 21.34
C VAL A 441 -18.24 13.60 21.60
N VAL A 442 -19.29 12.92 21.16
CA VAL A 442 -20.68 13.34 21.38
C VAL A 442 -21.01 13.42 22.88
N SER A 443 -20.61 12.43 23.65
CA SER A 443 -20.83 12.40 25.11
C SER A 443 -20.13 13.57 25.80
N ASP A 444 -18.90 13.87 25.39
CA ASP A 444 -18.10 14.98 25.91
C ASP A 444 -18.77 16.33 25.60
N LEU A 445 -19.24 16.51 24.36
CA LEU A 445 -19.96 17.73 23.96
C LEU A 445 -21.26 17.91 24.75
N GLN A 446 -22.02 16.84 24.97
CA GLN A 446 -23.23 16.87 25.80
C GLN A 446 -22.93 17.18 27.27
N SER A 447 -21.72 16.90 27.73
CA SER A 447 -21.23 17.21 29.08
C SER A 447 -20.59 18.61 29.18
N GLY A 448 -20.60 19.39 28.10
CA GLY A 448 -20.06 20.76 28.07
C GLY A 448 -18.53 20.84 27.90
N VAL A 449 -17.87 19.76 27.48
CA VAL A 449 -16.43 19.77 27.21
C VAL A 449 -16.16 20.51 25.90
N ASP A 450 -15.21 21.46 25.91
CA ASP A 450 -14.66 22.07 24.69
C ASP A 450 -13.74 21.06 23.98
N VAL A 451 -14.34 20.21 23.14
CA VAL A 451 -13.61 19.19 22.37
C VAL A 451 -12.56 19.82 21.43
N PRO A 452 -12.86 20.89 20.65
CA PRO A 452 -11.84 21.57 19.86
C PRO A 452 -10.61 22.03 20.65
N GLU A 453 -10.81 22.72 21.78
CA GLU A 453 -9.69 23.18 22.62
C GLU A 453 -8.89 21.99 23.16
N ARG A 454 -9.58 20.95 23.66
CA ARG A 454 -8.93 19.74 24.18
C ARG A 454 -8.07 19.04 23.12
N LEU A 455 -8.57 18.88 21.90
CA LEU A 455 -7.82 18.25 20.80
C LEU A 455 -6.59 19.07 20.40
N ARG A 456 -6.71 20.40 20.34
CA ARG A 456 -5.56 21.28 20.05
C ARG A 456 -4.52 21.22 21.16
N LYS A 457 -4.95 21.19 22.43
CA LYS A 457 -4.06 21.06 23.59
C LYS A 457 -3.33 19.72 23.57
N GLN A 458 -4.05 18.61 23.41
CA GLN A 458 -3.47 17.26 23.30
C GLN A 458 -2.46 17.17 22.17
N TRP A 459 -2.80 17.68 20.98
CA TRP A 459 -1.86 17.71 19.85
C TRP A 459 -0.61 18.54 20.16
N SER A 460 -0.76 19.72 20.77
CA SER A 460 0.38 20.58 21.15
C SER A 460 1.30 19.90 22.16
N GLU A 461 0.73 19.18 23.14
CA GLU A 461 1.47 18.38 24.11
C GLU A 461 2.23 17.22 23.45
N GLN A 462 1.60 16.54 22.49
CA GLN A 462 2.23 15.45 21.72
C GLN A 462 3.35 15.95 20.81
N VAL A 463 3.18 17.10 20.14
CA VAL A 463 4.24 17.74 19.35
C VAL A 463 5.40 18.15 20.26
N ALA A 464 5.12 18.77 21.41
CA ALA A 464 6.18 19.13 22.36
C ALA A 464 6.92 17.90 22.90
N MET A 465 6.22 16.77 23.10
CA MET A 465 6.84 15.50 23.47
C MET A 465 7.71 14.94 22.35
N TYR A 466 7.21 14.97 21.11
CA TYR A 466 7.96 14.60 19.92
C TYR A 466 9.27 15.41 19.80
N ASP A 467 9.19 16.73 19.92
CA ASP A 467 10.35 17.62 19.84
C ASP A 467 11.40 17.30 20.93
N ARG A 468 10.95 16.99 22.15
CA ARG A 468 11.84 16.55 23.24
C ARG A 468 12.51 15.22 22.92
N GLU A 469 11.80 14.25 22.37
CA GLU A 469 12.37 12.95 21.99
C GLU A 469 13.34 13.08 20.81
N CYS A 470 13.03 13.93 19.82
CA CYS A 470 13.94 14.29 18.74
C CYS A 470 15.23 14.92 19.28
N ALA A 471 15.14 15.85 20.24
CA ALA A 471 16.30 16.45 20.87
C ALA A 471 17.16 15.43 21.65
N LYS A 472 16.54 14.44 22.30
CA LYS A 472 17.26 13.34 22.99
C LYS A 472 17.92 12.37 22.02
N ALA A 473 17.29 12.10 20.88
CA ALA A 473 17.82 11.22 19.84
C ALA A 473 18.86 11.91 18.94
N ALA A 474 18.89 13.25 18.93
CA ALA A 474 19.77 14.02 18.08
C ALA A 474 21.26 13.69 18.33
N ILE A 475 21.98 13.41 17.24
CA ILE A 475 23.42 13.21 17.29
C ILE A 475 24.08 14.58 17.24
N ARG A 476 24.83 14.90 18.30
CA ARG A 476 25.64 16.13 18.33
C ARG A 476 26.72 16.01 17.26
N ARG A 477 26.75 16.96 16.33
CA ARG A 477 27.92 17.16 15.46
C ARG A 477 29.06 17.61 16.37
N ASN A 478 30.03 16.74 16.58
CA ASN A 478 31.28 17.10 17.26
C ASN A 478 32.09 18.06 16.39
#